data_AF-A0A7W0X5D4-F1
#
_entry.id   AF-A0A7W0X5D4-F1
#
_cell.length_a   1.000
_cell.length_b   1.000
_cell.length_c   1.000
_cell.angle_alpha   90.00
_cell.angle_beta   90.00
_cell.angle_gamma   90.00
#
_symmetry.space_group_name_H-M   'P 1'
#
loop_
_entity.id
_entity.type
_entity.pdbx_description
1 polymer ?
#
loop_
_entity_poly.entity_id
_entity_poly.type
_entity_poly.pdbx_seq_one_letter_code
_entity_poly.pdbx_strand_id
1 'polypeptide(L)' 'PRDMDLPGWRCHALMGAMKGHWAVWVDENWRLIFAFEGADVVRVDYRDYH' A
#
# COMPACT_ATOMS: atom_id res chain seq x y z
N PRO A 1 6.83 3.03 7.13
CA PRO A 1 6.15 1.77 6.77
C PRO A 1 5.96 0.76 7.91
N ARG A 2 6.88 0.66 8.88
CA ARG A 2 6.82 -0.37 9.94
C ARG A 2 5.54 -0.31 10.78
N ASP A 3 5.01 0.88 11.05
CA ASP A 3 3.77 1.05 11.81
C ASP A 3 2.52 0.55 11.05
N MET A 4 2.64 0.35 9.74
CA MET A 4 1.57 -0.20 8.89
C MET A 4 1.72 -1.69 8.60
N ASP A 5 2.76 -2.34 9.15
CA ASP A 5 2.94 -3.80 9.10
C ASP A 5 2.15 -4.48 10.23
N LEU A 6 0.87 -4.12 10.34
CA LEU A 6 -0.03 -4.69 11.32
C LEU A 6 -0.52 -6.06 10.84
N PRO A 7 -0.65 -7.06 11.74
CA PRO A 7 -1.20 -8.36 11.40
C PRO A 7 -2.57 -8.22 10.74
N GLY A 8 -2.73 -8.81 9.55
CA GLY A 8 -3.97 -8.78 8.78
C GLY A 8 -3.99 -7.75 7.63
N TRP A 9 -3.20 -6.69 7.70
CA TRP A 9 -3.14 -5.66 6.64
C TRP A 9 -2.25 -6.10 5.47
N ARG A 10 -1.42 -7.13 5.67
CA ARG A 10 -0.57 -7.73 4.63
C ARG A 10 0.21 -6.66 3.86
N CYS A 11 0.83 -5.73 4.59
CA CYS A 11 1.57 -4.61 4.02
C CYS A 11 2.79 -5.13 3.25
N HIS A 12 2.90 -4.77 1.98
CA HIS A 12 4.03 -5.20 1.15
C HIS A 12 4.39 -4.15 0.11
N ALA A 13 5.67 -4.11 -0.26
CA ALA A 13 6.16 -3.25 -1.32
C ALA A 13 5.78 -3.81 -2.70
N LEU A 14 5.39 -2.91 -3.61
CA LEU A 14 5.08 -3.25 -5.00
C LEU A 14 6.35 -3.25 -5.86
N MET A 15 6.32 -4.04 -6.94
CA MET A 15 7.44 -4.23 -7.86
C MET A 15 7.11 -3.69 -9.26
N GLY A 16 8.10 -3.68 -10.16
CA GLY A 16 7.93 -3.25 -11.56
C GLY A 16 7.69 -1.74 -11.69
N ALA A 17 6.70 -1.34 -12.49
CA ALA A 17 6.35 0.06 -12.72
C ALA A 17 5.92 0.82 -11.45
N MET A 18 5.52 0.10 -10.39
CA MET A 18 5.11 0.66 -9.11
C MET A 18 6.18 0.55 -8.03
N LYS A 19 7.44 0.29 -8.39
CA LYS A 19 8.55 0.24 -7.43
C LYS A 19 8.60 1.52 -6.60
N GLY A 20 8.64 1.37 -5.27
CA GLY A 20 8.59 2.49 -4.32
C GLY A 20 7.19 2.75 -3.74
N HIS A 21 6.16 2.09 -4.27
CA HIS A 21 4.82 2.08 -3.69
C HIS A 21 4.65 0.86 -2.79
N TRP A 22 3.69 0.96 -1.88
CA TRP A 22 3.30 -0.04 -0.90
C TRP A 22 1.81 -0.27 -1.02
N ALA A 23 1.38 -1.49 -0.71
CA ALA A 23 -0.02 -1.86 -0.69
C ALA A 23 -0.41 -2.49 0.64
N VAL A 24 -1.58 -2.13 1.15
CA VAL A 24 -2.26 -2.81 2.25
C VAL A 24 -3.61 -3.36 1.81
N TRP A 25 -4.00 -4.47 2.42
CA TRP A 25 -5.29 -5.10 2.25
C TRP A 25 -6.28 -4.43 3.18
N VAL A 26 -7.37 -3.91 2.61
CA VAL A 26 -8.45 -3.28 3.37
C VAL A 26 -9.56 -4.31 3.61
N ASP A 27 -9.98 -5.00 2.56
CA ASP A 27 -10.87 -6.17 2.63
C ASP A 27 -10.51 -7.22 1.55
N GLU A 28 -11.41 -8.15 1.25
CA GLU A 28 -11.22 -9.18 0.21
C GLU A 28 -10.80 -8.58 -1.14
N ASN A 29 -11.45 -7.50 -1.58
CA ASN A 29 -11.32 -6.94 -2.93
C ASN A 29 -10.52 -5.63 -2.98
N TRP A 30 -10.44 -4.88 -1.87
CA TRP A 30 -9.86 -3.55 -1.90
C TRP A 30 -8.40 -3.52 -1.46
N ARG A 31 -7.59 -2.81 -2.25
CA ARG A 31 -6.19 -2.51 -1.94
C ARG A 31 -6.00 -1.00 -1.87
N LEU A 32 -5.41 -0.54 -0.77
CA LEU A 32 -4.93 0.83 -0.64
C LEU A 32 -3.45 0.84 -1.06
N ILE A 33 -3.12 1.63 -2.08
CA ILE A 33 -1.76 1.79 -2.58
C ILE A 33 -1.28 3.20 -2.26
N PHE A 34 -0.05 3.34 -1.81
CA PHE A 34 0.53 4.62 -1.46
C PHE A 34 2.06 4.59 -1.62
N ALA A 35 2.66 5.76 -1.72
CA ALA A 35 4.11 5.93 -1.71
C ALA A 35 4.54 6.78 -0.51
N PHE A 36 5.82 6.70 -0.17
CA PHE A 36 6.43 7.60 0.82
C PHE A 36 7.36 8.59 0.13
N GLU A 37 7.22 9.86 0.48
CA GLU A 37 8.22 10.90 0.23
C GLU A 37 8.72 11.38 1.59
N GLY A 38 9.90 10.90 2.00
CA GLY A 38 10.39 11.12 3.36
C GLY A 38 9.54 10.41 4.41
N ALA A 39 8.96 11.17 5.33
CA ALA A 39 8.04 10.65 6.36
C ALA A 39 6.57 10.71 5.93
N ASP A 40 6.27 11.43 4.85
CA ASP A 40 4.90 11.71 4.42
C ASP A 40 4.39 10.68 3.43
N VAL A 41 3.10 10.35 3.57
CA VAL A 41 2.38 9.49 2.64
C VAL A 41 1.84 10.34 1.49
N VAL A 42 2.19 9.95 0.27
CA VAL A 42 1.77 10.64 -0.96
C VAL A 42 1.16 9.65 -1.94
N ARG A 43 0.39 10.18 -2.92
CA ARG A 43 -0.21 9.40 -4.03
C ARG A 43 -1.00 8.19 -3.53
N VAL A 44 -1.94 8.47 -2.63
CA VAL A 44 -2.85 7.47 -2.09
C VAL A 44 -3.92 7.17 -3.12
N ASP A 45 -3.91 5.92 -3.62
CA ASP A 45 -4.91 5.38 -4.53
C ASP A 45 -5.71 4.27 -3.84
N TYR A 46 -7.03 4.30 -4.01
CA TYR A 46 -7.93 3.25 -3.56
C TYR A 46 -8.43 2.48 -4.78
N ARG A 47 -7.99 1.22 -4.93
CA ARG A 47 -8.31 0.39 -6.11
C ARG A 47 -9.05 -0.87 -5.71
N ASP A 48 -10.15 -1.12 -6.42
CA ASP A 48 -10.84 -2.40 -6.43
C ASP A 48 -9.99 -3.38 -7.23
N TYR A 49 -9.80 -4.57 -6.70
CA TYR A 49 -9.15 -5.68 -7.38
C TYR A 49 -10.23 -6.51 -8.07
N HIS A 50 -10.82 -5.94 -9.14
CA HIS A 50 -11.65 -6.63 -10.13
C HIS A 50 -11.19 -6.26 -11.55
#